data_AF-A0A147KCM9-F1
#
_entry.id   AF-A0A147KCM9-F1
#
_cell.length_a   1.000
_cell.length_b   1.000
_cell.length_c   1.000
_cell.angle_alpha   90.00
_cell.angle_beta   90.00
_cell.angle_gamma   90.00
#
_symmetry.space_group_name_H-M   'P 1'
#
loop_
_entity.id
_entity.type
_entity.pdbx_description
1 polymer ?
#
loop_
_entity_poly.entity_id
_entity_poly.type
_entity_poly.pdbx_seq_one_letter_code
_entity_poly.pdbx_strand_id
1 'polypeptide(L)'
;MKNIVVLLGLVAVLLVSGCGFEEQVAENKEIKAKESHKVNNQKKEQEESVDLVTESNEVHADVGEDLTELEKVEAFLTFMERDIEKVSRYEVEAFDSHNSVTGEDYTDDFVMYDELVNHTIPTYEKAVAAAREIEVQSEELVTVKEQVVIATETFYEALLLEKQALEDQDEALIVEFQAKLEEYYQLIDAYHTDMELLAEKYNVNYEPDQPITDETETL
;
A
#
# COMPACT_ATOMS: atom_id res chain seq x y z
N MET A 1 7.23 21.74 31.84
CA MET A 1 5.96 22.22 32.42
C MET A 1 5.66 23.64 31.96
N LYS A 2 4.90 23.77 30.88
CA LYS A 2 4.21 24.99 30.46
C LYS A 2 2.89 24.52 29.85
N ASN A 3 1.82 24.64 30.62
CA ASN A 3 0.47 24.30 30.19
C ASN A 3 -0.01 25.40 29.25
N ILE A 4 -0.40 25.03 28.03
CA ILE A 4 -1.13 25.92 27.13
C ILE A 4 -2.53 25.35 26.98
N VAL A 5 -3.44 25.95 27.74
CA VAL A 5 -4.88 25.86 27.56
C VAL A 5 -5.23 26.84 26.44
N VAL A 6 -5.80 26.37 25.33
CA VAL A 6 -6.49 27.25 24.39
C VAL A 6 -7.92 26.77 24.20
N LEU A 7 -8.81 27.71 24.49
CA LEU A 7 -10.25 27.61 24.57
C LEU A 7 -10.93 27.32 23.23
N LEU A 8 -11.92 26.41 23.31
CA LEU A 8 -13.14 26.31 22.51
C LEU A 8 -13.66 27.65 21.99
N GLY A 9 -13.91 27.71 20.68
CA GLY A 9 -14.53 28.85 20.01
C GLY A 9 -15.47 28.42 18.87
N LEU A 10 -16.73 28.17 19.26
CA LEU A 10 -17.98 28.41 18.50
C LEU A 10 -18.05 28.04 17.01
N VAL A 11 -18.74 26.92 16.80
CA VAL A 11 -19.54 26.54 15.62
C VAL A 11 -20.37 27.71 15.09
N ALA A 12 -20.21 28.03 13.80
CA ALA A 12 -21.17 28.76 13.01
C ALA A 12 -21.46 27.96 11.72
N VAL A 13 -22.52 27.15 11.79
CA VAL A 13 -23.14 26.50 10.63
C VAL A 13 -23.73 27.59 9.73
N LEU A 14 -23.20 27.72 8.52
CA LEU A 14 -23.86 28.40 7.42
C LEU A 14 -24.16 27.38 6.32
N LEU A 15 -25.40 26.86 6.37
CA LEU A 15 -26.05 26.18 5.27
C LEU A 15 -26.20 27.18 4.12
N VAL A 16 -25.38 27.06 3.07
CA VAL A 16 -25.69 27.65 1.77
C VAL A 16 -26.27 26.55 0.90
N SER A 17 -27.58 26.64 0.75
CA SER A 17 -28.42 25.84 -0.13
C SER A 17 -27.87 25.86 -1.56
N GLY A 18 -27.78 24.67 -2.14
CA GLY A 18 -27.44 24.49 -3.55
C GLY A 18 -28.40 25.21 -4.48
N CYS A 19 -27.83 25.73 -5.56
CA CYS A 19 -28.49 26.09 -6.81
C CYS A 19 -27.47 25.91 -7.94
N GLY A 20 -27.88 25.24 -9.01
CA GLY A 20 -27.35 25.52 -10.34
C GLY A 20 -26.33 24.54 -10.89
N PHE A 21 -26.83 23.44 -11.43
CA PHE A 21 -26.22 22.74 -12.55
C PHE A 21 -26.57 23.50 -13.85
N GLU A 22 -25.59 23.98 -14.61
CA GLU A 22 -25.65 24.11 -16.08
C GLU A 22 -24.28 24.44 -16.70
N GLU A 23 -23.74 23.43 -17.38
CA GLU A 23 -23.05 23.38 -18.68
C GLU A 23 -22.47 24.65 -19.34
N GLN A 24 -21.22 24.57 -19.84
CA GLN A 24 -20.85 24.59 -21.28
C GLN A 24 -19.33 24.82 -21.51
N VAL A 25 -18.67 23.80 -22.07
CA VAL A 25 -17.92 23.80 -23.34
C VAL A 25 -16.72 24.75 -23.59
N ALA A 26 -15.56 24.09 -23.68
CA ALA A 26 -14.49 24.11 -24.70
C ALA A 26 -13.46 25.25 -24.89
N GLU A 27 -12.24 24.73 -25.15
CA GLU A 27 -11.18 25.20 -26.06
C GLU A 27 -10.33 26.42 -25.67
N ASN A 28 -9.05 26.17 -25.36
CA ASN A 28 -8.02 26.51 -26.35
C ASN A 28 -6.67 25.80 -26.11
N LYS A 29 -6.13 25.25 -27.21
CA LYS A 29 -4.73 24.85 -27.39
C LYS A 29 -3.84 26.10 -27.41
N GLU A 30 -2.67 26.05 -26.80
CA GLU A 30 -1.46 26.58 -27.43
C GLU A 30 -0.23 25.74 -27.04
N ILE A 31 0.24 24.97 -28.02
CA ILE A 31 1.61 24.45 -28.11
C ILE A 31 2.46 25.57 -28.71
N LYS A 32 3.56 25.94 -28.04
CA LYS A 32 4.71 26.55 -28.70
C LYS A 32 5.96 25.73 -28.44
N ALA A 33 6.42 25.11 -29.53
CA ALA A 33 7.75 24.55 -29.69
C ALA A 33 8.75 25.63 -30.16
N LYS A 34 10.03 25.25 -30.08
CA LYS A 34 11.25 25.82 -30.70
C LYS A 34 11.98 26.84 -29.81
N GLU A 35 13.31 26.80 -29.63
CA GLU A 35 14.42 26.28 -30.45
C GLU A 35 15.62 26.01 -29.51
N SER A 36 16.29 24.86 -29.59
CA SER A 36 17.58 24.67 -30.28
C SER A 36 18.76 25.54 -29.78
N HIS A 37 19.69 24.89 -29.08
CA HIS A 37 21.09 24.97 -29.49
C HIS A 37 21.75 23.59 -29.45
N LYS A 38 22.56 23.37 -30.47
CA LYS A 38 23.15 22.13 -30.94
C LYS A 38 24.67 22.26 -30.80
N VAL A 39 25.35 21.12 -30.90
CA VAL A 39 26.75 20.90 -31.33
C VAL A 39 27.73 20.67 -30.16
N ASN A 40 28.12 19.42 -29.85
CA ASN A 40 29.10 18.51 -30.52
C ASN A 40 30.43 18.54 -29.72
N ASN A 41 31.26 17.51 -29.59
CA ASN A 41 31.34 16.17 -30.15
C ASN A 41 32.44 15.39 -29.39
N GLN A 42 32.48 14.09 -29.69
CA GLN A 42 33.65 13.18 -29.72
C GLN A 42 34.06 12.53 -28.39
N LYS A 43 33.84 11.22 -28.14
CA LYS A 43 34.06 9.94 -28.89
C LYS A 43 35.43 9.34 -28.63
N LYS A 44 35.46 8.14 -28.01
CA LYS A 44 36.02 6.85 -28.49
C LYS A 44 36.29 5.91 -27.29
N GLU A 45 35.63 4.75 -27.24
CA GLU A 45 36.11 3.40 -27.67
C GLU A 45 37.09 2.80 -26.64
N GLN A 46 37.11 1.53 -26.26
CA GLN A 46 36.38 0.28 -26.60
C GLN A 46 36.82 -0.78 -25.56
N GLU A 47 35.98 -1.81 -25.39
CA GLU A 47 36.29 -3.24 -25.15
C GLU A 47 37.35 -3.66 -24.10
N GLU A 48 37.01 -4.59 -23.19
CA GLU A 48 37.08 -6.04 -23.46
C GLU A 48 36.54 -6.88 -22.28
N SER A 49 35.98 -8.02 -22.64
CA SER A 49 35.33 -9.12 -21.92
C SER A 49 36.13 -9.78 -20.79
N VAL A 50 35.44 -10.34 -19.78
CA VAL A 50 35.69 -11.72 -19.26
C VAL A 50 34.40 -12.27 -18.62
N ASP A 51 33.96 -13.41 -19.14
CA ASP A 51 32.99 -14.36 -18.57
C ASP A 51 33.35 -14.77 -17.14
N LEU A 52 32.36 -14.74 -16.23
CA LEU A 52 32.31 -15.74 -15.16
C LEU A 52 30.84 -16.08 -14.86
N VAL A 53 30.42 -17.20 -15.45
CA VAL A 53 29.23 -17.95 -15.09
C VAL A 53 29.27 -18.23 -13.59
N THR A 54 28.34 -17.64 -12.84
CA THR A 54 27.98 -18.13 -11.51
C THR A 54 26.56 -18.64 -11.65
N GLU A 55 26.47 -19.96 -11.64
CA GLU A 55 25.27 -20.76 -11.70
C GLU A 55 24.44 -20.51 -10.43
N SER A 56 23.58 -19.50 -10.47
CA SER A 56 22.44 -19.38 -9.55
C SER A 56 21.33 -20.26 -10.12
N ASN A 57 21.18 -21.41 -9.49
CA ASN A 57 20.08 -22.35 -9.71
C ASN A 57 18.78 -21.69 -9.23
N GLU A 58 18.21 -20.80 -10.04
CA GLU A 58 16.84 -20.35 -9.92
C GLU A 58 15.95 -21.52 -10.34
N VAL A 59 15.31 -22.13 -9.35
CA VAL A 59 14.11 -22.92 -9.60
C VAL A 59 13.03 -21.91 -9.98
N HIS A 60 12.97 -21.55 -11.26
CA HIS A 60 11.76 -20.97 -11.82
C HIS A 60 10.68 -22.03 -11.65
N ALA A 61 9.75 -21.80 -10.71
CA ALA A 61 8.46 -22.43 -10.76
C ALA A 61 7.87 -22.10 -12.14
N ASP A 62 7.52 -23.14 -12.87
CA ASP A 62 6.94 -23.12 -14.21
C ASP A 62 5.54 -22.49 -14.16
N VAL A 63 5.49 -21.16 -14.06
CA VAL A 63 4.26 -20.38 -14.30
C VAL A 63 4.00 -20.48 -15.81
N GLY A 64 3.42 -21.58 -16.26
CA GLY A 64 3.30 -21.84 -17.69
C GLY A 64 2.87 -23.24 -18.13
N GLU A 65 2.82 -24.25 -17.25
CA GLU A 65 2.14 -25.50 -17.60
C GLU A 65 0.62 -25.23 -17.64
N ASP A 66 -0.05 -25.69 -18.70
CA ASP A 66 -1.48 -25.41 -18.98
C ASP A 66 -2.35 -26.11 -17.91
N LEU A 67 -2.45 -25.49 -16.73
CA LEU A 67 -3.17 -26.00 -15.57
C LEU A 67 -4.61 -26.30 -15.97
N THR A 68 -5.12 -27.44 -15.51
CA THR A 68 -6.54 -27.74 -15.61
C THR A 68 -7.34 -26.74 -14.78
N GLU A 69 -8.61 -26.54 -15.13
CA GLU A 69 -9.48 -25.64 -14.37
C GLU A 69 -9.60 -26.06 -12.89
N LEU A 70 -9.49 -27.36 -12.58
CA LEU A 70 -9.49 -27.85 -11.20
C LEU A 70 -8.22 -27.44 -10.44
N GLU A 71 -7.05 -27.54 -11.08
CA GLU A 71 -5.78 -27.11 -10.48
C GLU A 71 -5.72 -25.60 -10.28
N LYS A 72 -6.33 -24.80 -11.17
CA LYS A 72 -6.45 -23.35 -10.98
C LYS A 72 -7.34 -22.99 -9.79
N VAL A 73 -8.47 -23.69 -9.62
CA VAL A 73 -9.35 -23.51 -8.44
C VAL A 73 -8.59 -23.88 -7.17
N GLU A 74 -7.84 -24.99 -7.15
CA GLU A 74 -7.02 -25.39 -6.00
C GLU A 74 -5.91 -24.38 -5.69
N ALA A 75 -5.25 -23.83 -6.71
CA ALA A 75 -4.27 -22.77 -6.57
C ALA A 75 -4.89 -21.49 -5.98
N PHE A 76 -6.09 -21.10 -6.43
CA PHE A 76 -6.82 -19.94 -5.91
C PHE A 76 -7.23 -20.12 -4.44
N LEU A 77 -7.74 -21.30 -4.07
CA LEU A 77 -8.07 -21.61 -2.67
C LEU A 77 -6.82 -21.60 -1.78
N THR A 78 -5.72 -22.17 -2.26
CA THR A 78 -4.44 -22.16 -1.54
C THR A 78 -3.94 -20.74 -1.32
N PHE A 79 -4.02 -19.89 -2.34
CA PHE A 79 -3.65 -18.49 -2.25
C PHE A 79 -4.47 -17.77 -1.16
N MET A 80 -5.80 -17.91 -1.17
CA MET A 80 -6.68 -17.29 -0.17
C MET A 80 -6.49 -17.83 1.25
N GLU A 81 -6.70 -19.14 1.41
CA GLU A 81 -6.89 -19.77 2.73
C GLU A 81 -5.58 -20.00 3.46
N ARG A 82 -4.45 -19.97 2.77
CA ARG A 82 -3.14 -20.24 3.38
C ARG A 82 -2.21 -19.04 3.26
N ASP A 83 -2.01 -18.56 2.04
CA ASP A 83 -0.97 -17.59 1.77
C ASP A 83 -1.41 -16.20 2.25
N ILE A 84 -2.62 -15.76 1.87
CA ILE A 84 -3.20 -14.48 2.33
C ILE A 84 -3.58 -14.52 3.81
N GLU A 85 -4.12 -15.64 4.33
CA GLU A 85 -4.40 -15.77 5.78
C GLU A 85 -3.13 -15.58 6.64
N LYS A 86 -1.97 -16.00 6.15
CA LYS A 86 -0.68 -15.77 6.84
C LYS A 86 -0.32 -14.29 6.85
N VAL A 87 -0.52 -13.57 5.75
CA VAL A 87 -0.28 -12.11 5.65
C VAL A 87 -1.25 -11.37 6.58
N SER A 88 -2.55 -11.58 6.41
CA SER A 88 -3.63 -10.91 7.16
C SER A 88 -3.44 -11.04 8.68
N ARG A 89 -3.03 -12.21 9.17
CA ARG A 89 -2.72 -12.41 10.61
C ARG A 89 -1.67 -11.44 11.15
N TYR A 90 -0.60 -11.19 10.40
CA TYR A 90 0.43 -10.25 10.82
C TYR A 90 -0.04 -8.80 10.66
N GLU A 91 -0.84 -8.50 9.65
CA GLU A 91 -1.44 -7.17 9.49
C GLU A 91 -2.38 -6.84 10.63
N VAL A 92 -3.31 -7.73 10.98
CA VAL A 92 -4.22 -7.57 12.13
C VAL A 92 -3.44 -7.36 13.42
N GLU A 93 -2.42 -8.19 13.69
CA GLU A 93 -1.60 -8.03 14.90
C GLU A 93 -0.88 -6.67 14.95
N ALA A 94 -0.39 -6.18 13.80
CA ALA A 94 0.24 -4.87 13.70
C ALA A 94 -0.76 -3.72 13.82
N PHE A 95 -1.94 -3.82 13.18
CA PHE A 95 -3.00 -2.83 13.30
C PHE A 95 -3.51 -2.73 14.75
N ASP A 96 -3.71 -3.86 15.42
CA ASP A 96 -4.10 -3.89 16.83
C ASP A 96 -3.04 -3.21 17.72
N SER A 97 -1.75 -3.47 17.45
CA SER A 97 -0.63 -2.81 18.14
C SER A 97 -0.63 -1.30 17.88
N HIS A 98 -0.76 -0.86 16.62
CA HIS A 98 -0.81 0.56 16.26
C HIS A 98 -2.01 1.29 16.89
N ASN A 99 -3.20 0.70 16.78
CA ASN A 99 -4.44 1.24 17.33
C ASN A 99 -4.39 1.37 18.86
N SER A 100 -3.61 0.53 19.55
CA SER A 100 -3.48 0.59 21.02
C SER A 100 -2.76 1.83 21.55
N VAL A 101 -2.14 2.62 20.67
CA VAL A 101 -1.39 3.84 21.02
C VAL A 101 -1.75 5.05 20.15
N THR A 102 -2.80 4.95 19.34
CA THR A 102 -3.31 6.02 18.48
C THR A 102 -4.78 6.32 18.79
N GLY A 103 -5.37 7.30 18.09
CA GLY A 103 -6.78 7.66 18.27
C GLY A 103 -7.13 8.02 19.72
N GLU A 104 -8.17 7.37 20.27
CA GLU A 104 -8.61 7.56 21.65
C GLU A 104 -7.60 7.04 22.70
N ASP A 105 -6.74 6.09 22.31
CA ASP A 105 -5.74 5.47 23.18
C ASP A 105 -4.38 6.19 23.15
N TYR A 106 -4.23 7.22 22.31
CA TYR A 106 -3.02 8.04 22.28
C TYR A 106 -2.76 8.74 23.63
N THR A 107 -1.55 8.55 24.16
CA THR A 107 -1.11 9.15 25.43
C THR A 107 -0.06 10.23 25.20
N ASP A 108 1.06 9.87 24.57
CA ASP A 108 2.15 10.76 24.20
C ASP A 108 3.04 10.11 23.13
N ASP A 109 3.86 10.94 22.46
CA ASP A 109 4.77 10.52 21.39
C ASP A 109 5.75 9.43 21.82
N PHE A 110 6.15 9.38 23.09
CA PHE A 110 7.12 8.38 23.56
C PHE A 110 6.46 7.00 23.63
N VAL A 111 5.25 6.91 24.19
CA VAL A 111 4.49 5.66 24.25
C VAL A 111 4.20 5.14 22.83
N MET A 112 3.76 6.04 21.95
CA MET A 112 3.50 5.70 20.55
C MET A 112 4.77 5.21 19.84
N TYR A 113 5.88 5.94 19.96
CA TYR A 113 7.16 5.55 19.37
C TYR A 113 7.66 4.19 19.87
N ASP A 114 7.56 3.94 21.19
CA ASP A 114 8.01 2.70 21.81
C ASP A 114 7.22 1.49 21.28
N GLU A 115 5.89 1.59 21.19
CA GLU A 115 5.05 0.55 20.61
C GLU A 115 5.35 0.35 19.11
N LEU A 116 5.48 1.44 18.36
CA LEU A 116 5.74 1.41 16.93
C LEU A 116 7.06 0.66 16.62
N VAL A 117 8.12 0.97 17.35
CA VAL A 117 9.46 0.40 17.14
C VAL A 117 9.59 -1.03 17.67
N ASN A 118 8.99 -1.33 18.82
CA ASN A 118 9.19 -2.63 19.48
C ASN A 118 8.16 -3.68 19.06
N HIS A 119 6.99 -3.27 18.58
CA HIS A 119 5.87 -4.17 18.31
C HIS A 119 5.29 -4.00 16.91
N THR A 120 4.76 -2.82 16.57
CA THR A 120 4.01 -2.60 15.32
C THR A 120 4.86 -2.89 14.08
N ILE A 121 5.99 -2.16 13.91
CA ILE A 121 6.86 -2.27 12.74
C ILE A 121 7.45 -3.68 12.62
N PRO A 122 8.06 -4.29 13.67
CA PRO A 122 8.60 -5.64 13.56
C PRO A 122 7.55 -6.72 13.25
N THR A 123 6.30 -6.53 13.65
CA THR A 123 5.21 -7.43 13.27
C THR A 123 4.78 -7.21 11.82
N TYR A 124 4.64 -5.96 11.39
CA TYR A 124 4.27 -5.66 10.01
C TYR A 124 5.37 -6.05 8.99
N GLU A 125 6.65 -6.01 9.37
CA GLU A 125 7.75 -6.58 8.56
C GLU A 125 7.53 -8.07 8.23
N LYS A 126 6.88 -8.82 9.13
CA LYS A 126 6.53 -10.23 8.87
C LYS A 126 5.40 -10.34 7.85
N ALA A 127 4.46 -9.39 7.81
CA ALA A 127 3.42 -9.32 6.78
C ALA A 127 4.05 -9.08 5.40
N VAL A 128 4.94 -8.09 5.28
CA VAL A 128 5.68 -7.80 4.03
C VAL A 128 6.51 -9.01 3.59
N ALA A 129 7.23 -9.65 4.51
CA ALA A 129 8.00 -10.86 4.21
C ALA A 129 7.08 -12.00 3.73
N ALA A 130 5.97 -12.24 4.41
CA ALA A 130 5.00 -13.26 4.04
C ALA A 130 4.40 -13.00 2.65
N ALA A 131 4.05 -11.75 2.33
CA ALA A 131 3.52 -11.36 1.03
C ALA A 131 4.53 -11.61 -0.10
N ARG A 132 5.80 -11.26 0.12
CA ARG A 132 6.88 -11.51 -0.85
C ARG A 132 7.17 -12.99 -1.08
N GLU A 133 7.01 -13.81 -0.03
CA GLU A 133 7.20 -15.27 -0.07
C GLU A 133 6.08 -16.02 -0.79
N ILE A 134 4.95 -15.37 -1.13
CA ILE A 134 3.84 -16.06 -1.81
C ILE A 134 4.32 -16.57 -3.18
N GLU A 135 4.18 -17.86 -3.42
CA GLU A 135 4.45 -18.47 -4.72
C GLU A 135 3.12 -18.78 -5.41
N VAL A 136 2.91 -18.21 -6.60
CA VAL A 136 1.70 -18.42 -7.39
C VAL A 136 1.95 -19.45 -8.49
N GLN A 137 0.95 -20.31 -8.70
CA GLN A 137 1.02 -21.38 -9.69
C GLN A 137 0.21 -21.06 -10.96
N SER A 138 -0.63 -20.03 -10.92
CA SER A 138 -1.48 -19.60 -12.03
C SER A 138 -1.12 -18.17 -12.46
N GLU A 139 -1.07 -17.92 -13.76
CA GLU A 139 -0.87 -16.56 -14.32
C GLU A 139 -1.91 -15.57 -13.79
N GLU A 140 -3.13 -16.04 -13.52
CA GLU A 140 -4.23 -15.21 -13.01
C GLU A 140 -4.00 -14.70 -11.59
N LEU A 141 -3.15 -15.41 -10.82
CA LEU A 141 -2.79 -15.04 -9.44
C LEU A 141 -1.61 -14.07 -9.39
N VAL A 142 -0.87 -13.88 -10.49
CA VAL A 142 0.32 -13.01 -10.51
C VAL A 142 -0.07 -11.57 -10.16
N THR A 143 -1.12 -11.04 -10.78
CA THR A 143 -1.58 -9.67 -10.55
C THR A 143 -2.01 -9.45 -9.10
N VAL A 144 -2.83 -10.34 -8.54
CA VAL A 144 -3.32 -10.19 -7.15
C VAL A 144 -2.20 -10.40 -6.12
N LYS A 145 -1.22 -11.26 -6.40
CA LYS A 145 0.01 -11.34 -5.59
C LYS A 145 0.76 -10.01 -5.61
N GLU A 146 1.00 -9.43 -6.79
CA GLU A 146 1.72 -8.16 -6.92
C GLU A 146 1.01 -7.04 -6.16
N GLN A 147 -0.32 -6.97 -6.24
CA GLN A 147 -1.11 -6.00 -5.48
C GLN A 147 -0.93 -6.14 -3.97
N VAL A 148 -0.96 -7.35 -3.42
CA VAL A 148 -0.74 -7.58 -1.98
C VAL A 148 0.66 -7.18 -1.55
N VAL A 149 1.68 -7.49 -2.36
CA VAL A 149 3.06 -7.06 -2.09
C VAL A 149 3.17 -5.53 -2.09
N ILE A 150 2.60 -4.85 -3.09
CA ILE A 150 2.65 -3.40 -3.20
C ILE A 150 1.87 -2.74 -2.05
N ALA A 151 0.68 -3.23 -1.72
CA ALA A 151 -0.13 -2.73 -0.61
C ALA A 151 0.62 -2.86 0.72
N THR A 152 1.12 -4.05 1.03
CA THR A 152 1.88 -4.28 2.27
C THR A 152 3.15 -3.41 2.32
N GLU A 153 3.92 -3.30 1.24
CA GLU A 153 5.08 -2.40 1.23
C GLU A 153 4.69 -0.92 1.44
N THR A 154 3.55 -0.49 0.89
CA THR A 154 3.06 0.88 1.03
C THR A 154 2.69 1.22 2.48
N PHE A 155 1.99 0.32 3.18
CA PHE A 155 1.69 0.55 4.59
C PHE A 155 2.93 0.46 5.48
N TYR A 156 3.88 -0.42 5.15
CA TYR A 156 5.16 -0.45 5.85
C TYR A 156 5.93 0.88 5.70
N GLU A 157 5.96 1.46 4.50
CA GLU A 157 6.51 2.81 4.28
C GLU A 157 5.79 3.86 5.12
N ALA A 158 4.46 3.77 5.25
CA ALA A 158 3.66 4.65 6.12
C ALA A 158 4.15 4.57 7.58
N LEU A 159 4.26 3.36 8.15
CA LEU A 159 4.74 3.17 9.53
C LEU A 159 6.15 3.75 9.73
N LEU A 160 7.04 3.63 8.74
CA LEU A 160 8.38 4.21 8.81
C LEU A 160 8.36 5.75 8.79
N LEU A 161 7.48 6.35 8.01
CA LEU A 161 7.28 7.80 7.98
C LEU A 161 6.74 8.31 9.31
N GLU A 162 5.75 7.63 9.89
CA GLU A 162 5.20 7.97 11.20
C GLU A 162 6.26 7.87 12.31
N LYS A 163 7.06 6.81 12.30
CA LYS A 163 8.22 6.67 13.18
C LYS A 163 9.17 7.86 13.04
N GLN A 164 9.54 8.20 11.80
CA GLN A 164 10.49 9.28 11.54
C GLN A 164 9.91 10.63 11.96
N ALA A 165 8.60 10.86 11.76
CA ALA A 165 7.92 12.05 12.21
C ALA A 165 8.01 12.24 13.72
N LEU A 166 7.90 11.16 14.50
CA LEU A 166 8.07 11.18 15.96
C LEU A 166 9.53 11.48 16.36
N GLU A 167 10.50 10.91 15.66
CA GLU A 167 11.94 11.12 15.92
C GLU A 167 12.39 12.56 15.62
N ASP A 168 11.99 13.08 14.46
CA ASP A 168 12.41 14.38 13.95
C ASP A 168 11.48 15.51 14.42
N GLN A 169 10.30 15.16 14.96
CA GLN A 169 9.22 16.09 15.29
C GLN A 169 8.81 16.92 14.06
N ASP A 170 8.70 16.24 12.91
CA ASP A 170 8.44 16.84 11.60
C ASP A 170 7.00 16.56 11.12
N GLU A 171 6.17 17.59 11.19
CA GLU A 171 4.78 17.54 10.74
C GLU A 171 4.64 17.25 9.22
N ALA A 172 5.65 17.53 8.41
CA ALA A 172 5.60 17.22 6.98
C ALA A 172 5.59 15.70 6.73
N LEU A 173 6.30 14.94 7.56
CA LEU A 173 6.31 13.47 7.48
C LEU A 173 4.96 12.86 7.88
N ILE A 174 4.19 13.53 8.74
CA ILE A 174 2.81 13.11 9.06
C ILE A 174 1.89 13.25 7.84
N VAL A 175 2.08 14.30 7.03
CA VAL A 175 1.33 14.47 5.77
C VAL A 175 1.69 13.37 4.77
N GLU A 176 2.98 13.02 4.67
CA GLU A 176 3.42 11.91 3.81
C GLU A 176 2.90 10.55 4.29
N PHE A 177 2.88 10.32 5.61
CA PHE A 177 2.26 9.15 6.23
C PHE A 177 0.78 9.02 5.85
N GLN A 178 -0.01 10.09 6.00
CA GLN A 178 -1.43 10.08 5.64
C GLN A 178 -1.65 9.81 4.14
N ALA A 179 -0.82 10.38 3.28
CA ALA A 179 -0.87 10.11 1.85
C ALA A 179 -0.58 8.63 1.54
N LYS A 180 0.36 8.01 2.26
CA LYS A 180 0.65 6.57 2.14
C LYS A 180 -0.47 5.68 2.65
N LEU A 181 -1.18 6.10 3.71
CA LEU A 181 -2.39 5.41 4.16
C LEU A 181 -3.49 5.45 3.10
N GLU A 182 -3.73 6.61 2.49
CA GLU A 182 -4.72 6.74 1.41
C GLU A 182 -4.35 5.86 0.21
N GLU A 183 -3.06 5.85 -0.17
CA GLU A 183 -2.53 4.97 -1.22
C GLU A 183 -2.76 3.48 -0.88
N TYR A 184 -2.46 3.08 0.36
CA TYR A 184 -2.69 1.72 0.84
C TYR A 184 -4.15 1.29 0.72
N TYR A 185 -5.10 2.12 1.16
CA TYR A 185 -6.53 1.79 1.07
C TYR A 185 -7.00 1.63 -0.38
N GLN A 186 -6.53 2.49 -1.29
CA GLN A 186 -6.84 2.36 -2.72
C GLN A 186 -6.29 1.05 -3.32
N LEU A 187 -5.08 0.64 -2.90
CA LEU A 187 -4.46 -0.61 -3.36
C LEU A 187 -5.20 -1.84 -2.84
N ILE A 188 -5.63 -1.82 -1.57
CA ILE A 188 -6.40 -2.91 -0.97
C ILE A 188 -7.80 -3.02 -1.58
N ASP A 189 -8.47 -1.90 -1.85
CA ASP A 189 -9.76 -1.91 -2.56
C ASP A 189 -9.64 -2.52 -3.96
N ALA A 190 -8.57 -2.18 -4.68
CA ALA A 190 -8.29 -2.75 -6.00
C ALA A 190 -8.00 -4.26 -5.92
N TYR A 191 -7.21 -4.69 -4.93
CA TYR A 191 -6.95 -6.10 -4.66
C TYR A 191 -8.25 -6.87 -4.36
N HIS A 192 -9.10 -6.37 -3.48
CA HIS A 192 -10.37 -7.05 -3.14
C HIS A 192 -11.30 -7.12 -4.36
N THR A 193 -11.34 -6.08 -5.20
CA THR A 193 -12.10 -6.10 -6.46
C THR A 193 -11.62 -7.22 -7.39
N ASP A 194 -10.31 -7.37 -7.59
CA ASP A 194 -9.77 -8.41 -8.47
C ASP A 194 -9.95 -9.82 -7.88
N MET A 195 -9.87 -9.95 -6.56
CA MET A 195 -10.17 -11.20 -5.85
C MET A 195 -11.64 -11.61 -5.97
N GLU A 196 -12.58 -10.66 -5.88
CA GLU A 196 -14.01 -10.93 -6.13
C GLU A 196 -14.23 -11.46 -7.54
N LEU A 197 -13.61 -10.86 -8.56
CA LEU A 197 -13.72 -11.32 -9.94
C LEU A 197 -13.17 -12.73 -10.15
N LEU A 198 -12.04 -13.06 -9.52
CA LEU A 198 -11.48 -14.42 -9.55
C LEU A 198 -12.38 -15.42 -8.80
N ALA A 199 -12.90 -15.04 -7.64
CA ALA A 199 -13.81 -15.86 -6.85
C ALA A 199 -15.11 -16.17 -7.63
N GLU A 200 -15.70 -15.18 -8.29
CA GLU A 200 -16.86 -15.34 -9.16
C GLU A 200 -16.58 -16.30 -10.31
N LYS A 201 -15.43 -16.15 -10.97
CA LYS A 201 -15.00 -17.03 -12.06
C LYS A 201 -14.90 -18.49 -11.60
N TYR A 202 -14.38 -18.72 -10.40
CA TYR A 202 -14.21 -20.06 -9.82
C TYR A 202 -15.42 -20.56 -9.02
N ASN A 203 -16.48 -19.75 -8.90
CA ASN A 203 -17.65 -20.03 -8.07
C ASN A 203 -17.25 -20.39 -6.63
N VAL A 204 -16.32 -19.62 -6.06
CA VAL A 204 -15.84 -19.68 -4.67
C VAL A 204 -16.42 -18.50 -3.90
N ASN A 205 -16.76 -18.69 -2.63
CA ASN A 205 -17.19 -17.59 -1.78
C ASN A 205 -15.96 -16.79 -1.35
N TYR A 206 -15.97 -15.49 -1.60
CA TYR A 206 -14.95 -14.57 -1.12
C TYR A 206 -15.64 -13.45 -0.34
N GLU A 207 -15.19 -13.26 0.89
CA GLU A 207 -15.61 -12.15 1.74
C GLU A 207 -14.33 -11.45 2.17
N PRO A 208 -14.12 -10.18 1.78
CA PRO A 208 -12.98 -9.43 2.26
C PRO A 208 -13.09 -9.27 3.79
N ASP A 209 -11.99 -9.52 4.49
CA ASP A 209 -11.85 -9.08 5.87
C ASP A 209 -12.13 -7.58 5.89
N GLN A 210 -13.14 -7.16 6.66
CA GLN A 210 -13.54 -5.75 6.66
C GLN A 210 -12.32 -4.90 7.04
N PRO A 211 -11.99 -3.85 6.27
CA PRO A 211 -10.96 -2.92 6.68
C PRO A 211 -11.31 -2.44 8.09
N ILE A 212 -10.31 -2.34 8.97
CA ILE A 212 -10.47 -1.66 10.26
C ILE A 212 -10.66 -0.18 9.93
N THR A 213 -11.86 0.18 9.50
CA THR A 213 -12.27 1.57 9.37
C THR A 213 -12.49 2.05 10.79
N ASP A 214 -11.59 2.91 11.24
CA ASP A 214 -11.79 3.70 12.43
C ASP A 214 -13.15 4.42 12.29
N GLU A 215 -14.17 3.98 13.04
CA GLU A 215 -15.49 4.63 13.09
C GLU A 215 -15.43 6.02 13.78
N THR A 216 -14.26 6.66 13.87
CA THR A 216 -14.07 7.97 14.51
C THR A 216 -13.97 9.17 13.56
N GLU A 217 -14.49 9.08 12.33
CA GLU A 217 -14.89 10.29 11.56
C GLU A 217 -16.15 10.99 12.14
N THR A 218 -16.24 11.12 13.47
CA THR A 218 -17.20 12.03 14.11
C THR A 218 -16.59 12.78 15.27
N LEU A 219 -15.85 13.86 15.00
CA LEU A 219 -15.73 15.02 15.91
C LEU A 219 -15.66 16.35 15.15
#